data_AF-A0A1W1YWH7-F1
#
_entry.id   AF-A0A1W1YWH7-F1
#
_cell.length_a   1.000
_cell.length_b   1.000
_cell.length_c   1.000
_cell.angle_alpha   90.00
_cell.angle_beta   90.00
_cell.angle_gamma   90.00
#
_symmetry.space_group_name_H-M   'P 1'
#
loop_
_entity.id
_entity.type
_entity.pdbx_description
1 polymer ?
#
loop_
_entity_poly.entity_id
_entity_poly.type
_entity_poly.pdbx_seq_one_letter_code
_entity_poly.pdbx_strand_id
1 'polypeptide(L)'
;MVERDKIELLKDILFTDDREFAEKIARRIETIEHTVNEQEKLSEKVKPIILKQLDEFVTEIPTTLGPTITATLKEEIQKNRDGIVDALYPILGKMIKKYISQEIKLLSEKINKQLSAKRWTTKFKSWFTGVKEEDIILSETSSANIEQVLLIERGSGILAASYSKTETIDKDMISGMLTAIKGFVEDAFGQKNQNLELIEYELYNIHLQSFVSYYVAVVISGDYNTKAKDKVQDLIFDFYDDFMGKNLDKIFKSSDEKSKKMIDRESLEKELVLKFSNASI
;
A
#
# COMPACT_ATOMS: atom_id res chain seq x y z
N MET A 1 46.87 -2.09 89.14
CA MET A 1 46.32 -1.72 87.82
C MET A 1 47.22 -2.38 86.78
N VAL A 2 46.71 -3.41 86.13
CA VAL A 2 47.50 -4.45 85.46
C VAL A 2 47.82 -3.98 84.05
N GLU A 3 49.05 -4.15 83.54
CA GLU A 3 49.46 -3.77 82.17
C GLU A 3 48.53 -4.32 81.07
N ARG A 4 47.85 -5.43 81.36
CA ARG A 4 46.79 -6.00 80.50
C ARG A 4 45.66 -5.03 80.22
N ASP A 5 45.22 -4.24 81.21
CA ASP A 5 44.13 -3.28 81.06
C ASP A 5 44.51 -2.12 80.11
N LYS A 6 45.80 -1.74 80.10
CA LYS A 6 46.34 -0.69 79.20
C LYS A 6 46.49 -1.18 77.77
N ILE A 7 46.86 -2.45 77.58
CA ILE A 7 46.98 -3.06 76.25
C ILE A 7 45.58 -3.29 75.65
N GLU A 8 44.59 -3.68 76.45
CA GLU A 8 43.20 -3.79 76.00
C GLU A 8 42.64 -2.42 75.60
N LEU A 9 42.87 -1.38 76.40
CA LEU A 9 42.46 -0.01 76.07
C LEU A 9 43.11 0.51 74.78
N LEU A 10 44.40 0.25 74.58
CA LEU A 10 45.13 0.66 73.38
C LEU A 10 44.65 -0.10 72.14
N LYS A 11 44.32 -1.38 72.29
CA LYS A 11 43.72 -2.21 71.24
C LYS A 11 42.34 -1.69 70.86
N ASP A 12 41.52 -1.31 71.84
CA ASP A 12 40.18 -0.79 71.57
C ASP A 12 40.25 0.55 70.81
N ILE A 13 41.13 1.46 71.23
CA ILE A 13 41.33 2.77 70.56
C ILE A 13 41.90 2.60 69.15
N LEU A 14 42.89 1.72 68.94
CA LEU A 14 43.52 1.52 67.62
C LEU A 14 42.61 0.83 66.60
N PHE A 15 41.70 -0.04 67.05
CA PHE A 15 40.86 -0.85 66.14
C PHE A 15 39.39 -0.42 66.08
N THR A 16 39.01 0.70 66.73
CA THR A 16 37.64 1.24 66.64
C THR A 16 37.27 1.56 65.19
N ASP A 17 38.11 2.30 64.47
CA ASP A 17 37.84 2.72 63.09
C ASP A 17 37.74 1.52 62.14
N ASP A 18 38.59 0.50 62.33
CA ASP A 18 38.58 -0.74 61.54
C ASP A 18 37.29 -1.55 61.80
N ARG A 19 36.83 -1.60 63.05
CA ARG A 19 35.55 -2.25 63.41
C ARG A 19 34.37 -1.51 62.81
N GLU A 20 34.35 -0.18 62.90
CA GLU A 20 33.30 0.61 62.24
C GLU A 20 33.29 0.43 60.73
N PHE A 21 34.46 0.34 60.10
CA PHE A 21 34.58 0.08 58.67
C PHE A 21 34.09 -1.32 58.30
N ALA A 22 34.46 -2.34 59.07
CA ALA A 22 33.99 -3.71 58.90
C ALA A 22 32.46 -3.81 59.06
N GLU A 23 31.87 -3.14 60.04
CA GLU A 23 30.42 -3.08 60.22
C GLU A 23 29.70 -2.42 59.05
N LYS A 24 30.25 -1.32 58.50
CA LYS A 24 29.70 -0.66 57.32
C LYS A 24 29.71 -1.58 56.10
N ILE A 25 30.77 -2.36 55.91
CA ILE A 25 30.85 -3.36 54.83
C ILE A 25 29.83 -4.47 55.07
N ALA A 26 29.76 -5.03 56.28
CA ALA A 26 28.82 -6.09 56.62
C ALA A 26 27.36 -5.68 56.35
N ARG A 27 26.96 -4.47 56.75
CA ARG A 27 25.62 -3.92 56.47
C ARG A 27 25.34 -3.76 54.97
N ARG A 28 26.34 -3.34 54.18
CA ARG A 28 26.19 -3.24 52.72
C ARG A 28 26.04 -4.61 52.07
N ILE A 29 26.80 -5.61 52.52
CA ILE A 29 26.69 -6.99 52.04
C ILE A 29 25.31 -7.55 52.35
N GLU A 30 24.84 -7.40 53.59
CA GLU A 30 23.51 -7.85 54.03
C GLU A 30 22.39 -7.21 53.18
N THR A 31 22.50 -5.91 52.89
CA THR A 31 21.53 -5.21 52.02
C THR A 31 21.53 -5.76 50.59
N ILE A 32 22.69 -6.08 50.03
CA ILE A 32 22.83 -6.65 48.69
C ILE A 32 22.27 -8.08 48.68
N GLU A 33 22.63 -8.92 49.65
CA GLU A 33 22.10 -10.28 49.79
C GLU A 33 20.57 -10.27 49.88
N HIS A 34 20.00 -9.38 50.69
CA HIS A 34 18.55 -9.23 50.83
C HIS A 34 17.88 -8.80 49.51
N THR A 35 18.56 -7.98 48.70
CA THR A 35 18.04 -7.54 47.40
C THR A 35 18.13 -8.64 46.33
N VAL A 36 19.18 -9.47 46.37
CA VAL A 36 19.42 -10.54 45.39
C VAL A 36 18.62 -11.80 45.71
N ASN A 37 18.51 -12.18 46.98
CA ASN A 37 17.83 -13.41 47.41
C ASN A 37 16.30 -13.26 47.43
N GLU A 38 15.79 -12.03 47.46
CA GLU A 38 14.36 -11.77 47.33
C GLU A 38 14.00 -11.48 45.86
N GLN A 39 13.31 -12.43 45.24
CA GLN A 39 12.91 -12.36 43.84
C GLN A 39 12.16 -11.06 43.49
N GLU A 40 11.31 -10.56 44.39
CA GLU A 40 10.55 -9.32 44.17
C GLU A 40 11.48 -8.10 44.05
N LYS A 41 12.43 -7.94 44.98
CA LYS A 41 13.39 -6.83 44.98
C LYS A 41 14.39 -6.91 43.84
N LEU A 42 14.86 -8.11 43.50
CA LEU A 42 15.72 -8.32 42.34
C LEU A 42 14.98 -7.96 41.05
N SER A 43 13.72 -8.41 40.92
CA SER A 43 12.88 -8.13 39.76
C SER A 43 12.67 -6.63 39.56
N GLU A 44 12.43 -5.86 40.63
CA GLU A 44 12.32 -4.40 40.56
C GLU A 44 13.57 -3.72 39.96
N LYS A 45 14.76 -4.24 40.28
CA LYS A 45 16.03 -3.70 39.76
C LYS A 45 16.36 -4.17 38.34
N VAL A 46 15.99 -5.40 37.99
CA VAL A 46 16.32 -6.02 36.70
C VAL A 46 15.30 -5.66 35.62
N LYS A 47 14.01 -5.55 35.96
CA LYS A 47 12.93 -5.23 35.03
C LYS A 47 13.19 -4.00 34.14
N PRO A 48 13.65 -2.84 34.64
CA PRO A 48 13.94 -1.70 33.76
C PRO A 48 15.05 -1.98 32.74
N ILE A 49 16.03 -2.84 33.09
CA ILE A 49 17.13 -3.23 32.19
C ILE A 49 16.57 -4.14 31.07
N ILE A 50 15.75 -5.11 31.44
CA ILE A 50 15.11 -6.02 30.48
C ILE A 50 14.14 -5.26 29.57
N LEU A 51 13.35 -4.33 30.11
CA LEU A 51 12.44 -3.51 29.31
C LEU A 51 13.20 -2.64 28.30
N LYS A 52 14.32 -2.05 28.71
CA LYS A 52 15.18 -1.29 27.81
C LYS A 52 15.78 -2.18 26.70
N GLN A 53 16.30 -3.36 27.05
CA GLN A 53 16.84 -4.30 26.07
C GLN A 53 15.75 -4.81 25.11
N LEU A 54 14.53 -5.01 25.59
CA LEU A 54 13.42 -5.45 24.76
C LEU A 54 13.01 -4.34 23.77
N ASP A 55 13.00 -3.08 24.19
CA ASP A 55 12.70 -1.94 23.32
C ASP A 55 13.77 -1.75 22.23
N GLU A 56 15.05 -1.85 22.61
CA GLU A 56 16.19 -1.86 21.68
C GLU A 56 16.06 -3.05 20.70
N PHE A 57 15.77 -4.25 21.21
CA PHE A 57 15.59 -5.44 20.38
C PHE A 57 14.42 -5.28 19.39
N VAL A 58 13.26 -4.79 19.83
CA VAL A 58 12.10 -4.55 18.96
C VAL A 58 12.45 -3.58 17.83
N THR A 59 13.26 -2.57 18.12
CA THR A 59 13.76 -1.61 17.12
C THR A 59 14.74 -2.25 16.14
N GLU A 60 15.52 -3.24 16.58
CA GLU A 60 16.50 -3.96 15.77
C GLU A 60 15.92 -5.19 15.02
N ILE A 61 14.71 -5.66 15.35
CA ILE A 61 14.09 -6.82 14.68
C ILE A 61 14.03 -6.64 13.15
N PRO A 62 13.58 -5.49 12.61
CA PRO A 62 13.53 -5.31 11.16
C PRO A 62 14.89 -5.49 10.49
N THR A 63 16.00 -5.06 11.11
CA THR A 63 17.38 -5.15 10.58
C THR A 63 18.02 -6.51 10.75
N THR A 64 17.81 -7.13 11.89
CA THR A 64 18.45 -8.40 12.23
C THR A 64 17.68 -9.60 11.65
N LEU A 65 16.35 -9.61 11.79
CA LEU A 65 15.50 -10.72 11.40
C LEU A 65 14.77 -10.50 10.07
N GLY A 66 14.53 -9.25 9.66
CA GLY A 66 13.81 -8.94 8.42
C GLY A 66 14.37 -9.63 7.16
N PRO A 67 15.69 -9.60 6.91
CA PRO A 67 16.29 -10.29 5.76
C PRO A 67 16.09 -11.81 5.82
N THR A 68 16.23 -12.41 7.00
CA THR A 68 16.04 -13.85 7.22
C THR A 68 14.60 -14.26 7.01
N ILE A 69 13.64 -13.50 7.55
CA ILE A 69 12.21 -13.73 7.36
C ILE A 69 11.86 -13.62 5.87
N THR A 70 12.36 -12.58 5.19
CA THR A 70 12.14 -12.37 3.75
C THR A 70 12.69 -13.53 2.92
N ALA A 71 13.92 -13.96 3.19
CA ALA A 71 14.53 -15.08 2.49
C ALA A 71 13.75 -16.38 2.71
N THR A 72 13.33 -16.63 3.95
CA THR A 72 12.54 -17.80 4.31
C THR A 72 11.16 -17.77 3.63
N LEU A 73 10.49 -16.62 3.61
CA LEU A 73 9.20 -16.47 2.93
C LEU A 73 9.33 -16.68 1.42
N LYS A 74 10.40 -16.16 0.80
CA LYS A 74 10.67 -16.37 -0.63
C LYS A 74 10.88 -17.85 -0.95
N GLU A 75 11.59 -18.57 -0.09
CA GLU A 75 11.79 -20.01 -0.24
C GLU A 75 10.47 -20.78 -0.04
N GLU A 76 9.67 -20.39 0.95
CA GLU A 76 8.37 -21.00 1.23
C GLU A 76 7.37 -20.79 0.07
N ILE A 77 7.36 -19.61 -0.55
CA ILE A 77 6.58 -19.35 -1.78
C ILE A 77 7.00 -20.29 -2.92
N GLN A 78 8.29 -20.60 -3.03
CA GLN A 78 8.78 -21.52 -4.06
C GLN A 78 8.43 -22.98 -3.76
N LYS A 79 8.44 -23.38 -2.49
CA LYS A 79 8.10 -24.74 -2.06
C LYS A 79 6.59 -25.00 -2.07
N ASN A 80 5.79 -24.01 -1.69
CA ASN A 80 4.35 -24.11 -1.54
C ASN A 80 3.60 -23.33 -2.64
N ARG A 81 3.99 -23.55 -3.90
CA ARG A 81 3.35 -22.90 -5.04
C ARG A 81 1.88 -23.28 -5.16
N ASP A 82 1.54 -24.53 -4.93
CA ASP A 82 0.18 -25.05 -5.14
C ASP A 82 -0.83 -24.39 -4.20
N GLY A 83 -0.49 -24.23 -2.90
CA GLY A 83 -1.37 -23.54 -1.96
C GLY A 83 -1.55 -22.04 -2.26
N ILE A 84 -0.53 -21.39 -2.80
CA ILE A 84 -0.62 -20.00 -3.26
C ILE A 84 -1.47 -19.90 -4.53
N VAL A 85 -1.28 -20.84 -5.47
CA VAL A 85 -2.08 -20.92 -6.70
C VAL A 85 -3.55 -21.10 -6.34
N ASP A 86 -3.89 -21.99 -5.40
CA ASP A 86 -5.27 -22.21 -4.95
C ASP A 86 -5.90 -20.96 -4.34
N ALA A 87 -5.12 -20.17 -3.59
CA ALA A 87 -5.59 -18.90 -3.03
C ALA A 87 -5.78 -17.80 -4.10
N LEU A 88 -4.92 -17.78 -5.13
CA LEU A 88 -4.98 -16.78 -6.20
C LEU A 88 -5.96 -17.16 -7.31
N TYR A 89 -6.25 -18.44 -7.51
CA TYR A 89 -7.09 -18.94 -8.62
C TYR A 89 -8.47 -18.27 -8.68
N PRO A 90 -9.20 -18.06 -7.57
CA PRO A 90 -10.48 -17.36 -7.60
C PRO A 90 -10.35 -15.89 -8.05
N ILE A 91 -9.27 -15.22 -7.66
CA ILE A 91 -9.00 -13.81 -8.01
C ILE A 91 -8.65 -13.72 -9.49
N LEU A 92 -7.70 -14.55 -9.95
CA LEU A 92 -7.30 -14.65 -11.35
C LEU A 92 -8.49 -15.04 -12.24
N GLY A 93 -9.28 -16.03 -11.84
CA GLY A 93 -10.47 -16.47 -12.59
C GLY A 93 -11.52 -15.37 -12.75
N LYS A 94 -11.72 -14.53 -11.71
CA LYS A 94 -12.57 -13.34 -11.82
C LYS A 94 -12.00 -12.31 -12.80
N MET A 95 -10.71 -12.04 -12.74
CA MET A 95 -10.05 -11.11 -13.66
C MET A 95 -10.13 -11.60 -15.11
N ILE A 96 -9.83 -12.88 -15.36
CA ILE A 96 -9.92 -13.50 -16.69
C ILE A 96 -11.37 -13.46 -17.21
N LYS A 97 -12.34 -13.88 -16.39
CA LYS A 97 -13.76 -13.84 -16.78
C LYS A 97 -14.20 -12.43 -17.15
N LYS A 98 -13.75 -11.42 -16.40
CA LYS A 98 -14.02 -10.01 -16.67
C LYS A 98 -13.39 -9.56 -17.99
N TYR A 99 -12.12 -9.88 -18.22
CA TYR A 99 -11.41 -9.57 -19.47
C TYR A 99 -12.10 -10.20 -20.68
N ILE A 100 -12.46 -11.48 -20.62
CA ILE A 100 -13.20 -12.17 -21.70
C ILE A 100 -14.57 -11.52 -21.93
N SER A 101 -15.29 -11.17 -20.86
CA SER A 101 -16.60 -10.51 -20.99
C SER A 101 -16.48 -9.14 -21.69
N GLN A 102 -15.39 -8.42 -21.44
CA GLN A 102 -15.09 -7.14 -22.08
C GLN A 102 -14.75 -7.33 -23.56
N GLU A 103 -13.95 -8.34 -23.91
CA GLU A 103 -13.62 -8.66 -25.30
C GLU A 103 -14.83 -9.13 -26.12
N ILE A 104 -15.70 -9.94 -25.52
CA ILE A 104 -16.97 -10.33 -26.16
C ILE A 104 -17.84 -9.11 -26.41
N LYS A 105 -17.88 -8.15 -25.47
CA LYS A 105 -18.61 -6.88 -25.64
C LYS A 105 -18.05 -6.08 -26.83
N LEU A 106 -16.72 -5.96 -26.93
CA LEU A 106 -16.05 -5.29 -28.06
C LEU A 106 -16.35 -5.96 -29.40
N LEU A 107 -16.27 -7.28 -29.45
CA LEU A 107 -16.60 -8.05 -30.65
C LEU A 107 -18.07 -7.83 -31.04
N SER A 108 -18.98 -7.84 -30.07
CA SER A 108 -20.40 -7.61 -30.30
C SER A 108 -20.69 -6.19 -30.81
N GLU A 109 -20.01 -5.18 -30.25
CA GLU A 109 -20.09 -3.79 -30.72
C GLU A 109 -19.57 -3.63 -32.16
N LYS A 110 -18.45 -4.28 -32.50
CA LYS A 110 -17.88 -4.31 -33.86
C LYS A 110 -18.82 -4.99 -34.87
N ILE A 111 -19.38 -6.15 -34.50
CA ILE A 111 -20.34 -6.90 -35.32
C ILE A 111 -21.61 -6.07 -35.54
N ASN A 112 -22.15 -5.46 -34.49
CA ASN A 112 -23.34 -4.60 -34.60
C ASN A 112 -23.08 -3.39 -35.48
N LYS A 113 -21.91 -2.73 -35.39
CA LYS A 113 -21.53 -1.62 -36.29
C LYS A 113 -21.37 -2.07 -37.76
N GLN A 114 -20.80 -3.25 -38.01
CA GLN A 114 -20.68 -3.77 -39.38
C GLN A 114 -22.02 -4.22 -39.97
N LEU A 115 -22.88 -4.87 -39.16
CA LEU A 115 -24.22 -5.28 -39.59
C LEU A 115 -25.16 -4.10 -39.76
N SER A 116 -25.05 -3.05 -38.94
CA SER A 116 -25.83 -1.81 -39.12
C SER A 116 -25.40 -1.08 -40.40
N ALA A 117 -24.09 -0.96 -40.68
CA ALA A 117 -23.59 -0.39 -41.93
C ALA A 117 -24.03 -1.20 -43.17
N LYS A 118 -24.06 -2.54 -43.07
CA LYS A 118 -24.52 -3.43 -44.14
C LYS A 118 -26.06 -3.40 -44.32
N ARG A 119 -26.83 -3.22 -43.24
CA ARG A 119 -28.28 -2.94 -43.29
C ARG A 119 -28.56 -1.55 -43.87
N TRP A 120 -27.73 -0.57 -43.57
CA TRP A 120 -27.90 0.80 -44.06
C TRP A 120 -27.65 0.87 -45.56
N THR A 121 -26.58 0.24 -46.07
CA THR A 121 -26.33 0.11 -47.53
C THR A 121 -27.41 -0.66 -48.28
N THR A 122 -28.03 -1.67 -47.65
CA THR A 122 -29.14 -2.42 -48.24
C THR A 122 -30.45 -1.59 -48.25
N LYS A 123 -30.69 -0.73 -47.25
CA LYS A 123 -31.82 0.20 -47.22
C LYS A 123 -31.61 1.47 -48.07
N PHE A 124 -30.36 1.92 -48.24
CA PHE A 124 -30.01 3.04 -49.13
C PHE A 124 -30.15 2.67 -50.61
N LYS A 125 -29.87 1.41 -50.98
CA LYS A 125 -30.13 0.92 -52.34
C LYS A 125 -31.63 0.93 -52.72
N SER A 126 -32.54 0.87 -51.74
CA SER A 126 -33.98 1.07 -51.97
C SER A 126 -34.44 2.53 -51.88
N TRP A 127 -33.58 3.45 -51.40
CA TRP A 127 -33.91 4.87 -51.23
C TRP A 127 -33.29 5.78 -52.31
N PHE A 128 -32.43 5.23 -53.18
CA PHE A 128 -31.79 5.96 -54.29
C PHE A 128 -32.74 6.37 -55.44
N THR A 129 -34.06 6.34 -55.21
CA THR A 129 -35.09 6.90 -56.10
C THR A 129 -35.56 8.30 -55.69
N GLY A 130 -34.84 9.00 -54.81
CA GLY A 130 -34.89 10.47 -54.75
C GLY A 130 -34.90 11.08 -53.36
N VAL A 131 -34.16 12.19 -53.29
CA VAL A 131 -34.18 13.33 -52.35
C VAL A 131 -33.08 13.38 -51.26
N LYS A 132 -32.17 14.32 -51.52
CA LYS A 132 -31.34 15.23 -50.69
C LYS A 132 -30.29 14.70 -49.69
N GLU A 133 -29.09 15.23 -49.89
CA GLU A 133 -27.85 15.11 -49.12
C GLU A 133 -27.92 15.88 -47.80
N GLU A 134 -28.42 15.29 -46.71
CA GLU A 134 -28.34 15.95 -45.39
C GLU A 134 -27.94 15.02 -44.21
N ASP A 135 -27.78 13.70 -44.40
CA ASP A 135 -27.54 12.75 -43.29
C ASP A 135 -26.12 12.11 -43.26
N ILE A 136 -25.07 12.85 -43.61
CA ILE A 136 -23.67 12.38 -43.47
C ILE A 136 -22.85 13.32 -42.61
N ILE A 137 -23.26 13.54 -41.35
CA ILE A 137 -22.39 14.15 -40.34
C ILE A 137 -22.72 13.53 -38.99
N LEU A 138 -22.14 12.38 -38.65
CA LEU A 138 -22.09 11.89 -37.25
C LEU A 138 -20.99 10.83 -37.10
N SER A 139 -19.76 11.19 -37.50
CA SER A 139 -18.55 10.45 -37.11
C SER A 139 -17.40 11.41 -36.83
N GLU A 140 -17.69 12.54 -36.19
CA GLU A 140 -16.64 13.29 -35.52
C GLU A 140 -16.33 12.58 -34.21
N THR A 141 -15.23 11.83 -34.27
CA THR A 141 -14.49 11.22 -33.17
C THR A 141 -14.37 12.19 -31.99
N SER A 142 -15.29 12.13 -31.03
CA SER A 142 -15.00 12.64 -29.68
C SER A 142 -13.96 11.69 -29.09
N SER A 143 -12.69 12.09 -29.14
CA SER A 143 -11.61 11.33 -28.51
C SER A 143 -11.73 11.46 -27.00
N ALA A 144 -11.64 10.34 -26.28
CA ALA A 144 -11.57 10.37 -24.83
C ALA A 144 -10.24 11.02 -24.42
N ASN A 145 -10.25 11.84 -23.37
CA ASN A 145 -9.04 12.48 -22.85
C ASN A 145 -8.88 12.16 -21.37
N ILE A 146 -7.69 11.73 -20.99
CA ILE A 146 -7.31 11.61 -19.58
C ILE A 146 -7.07 13.01 -19.05
N GLU A 147 -7.83 13.41 -18.05
CA GLU A 147 -7.76 14.72 -17.41
C GLU A 147 -6.94 14.66 -16.13
N GLN A 148 -7.14 13.61 -15.34
CA GLN A 148 -6.48 13.44 -14.05
C GLN A 148 -6.24 11.97 -13.73
N VAL A 149 -5.13 11.67 -13.07
CA VAL A 149 -4.80 10.34 -12.55
C VAL A 149 -4.38 10.50 -11.10
N LEU A 150 -4.96 9.70 -10.21
CA LEU A 150 -4.64 9.69 -8.78
C LEU A 150 -4.23 8.29 -8.37
N LEU A 151 -3.08 8.17 -7.70
CA LEU A 151 -2.69 6.96 -6.98
C LEU A 151 -3.02 7.16 -5.49
N ILE A 152 -3.92 6.36 -4.97
CA ILE A 152 -4.51 6.57 -3.64
C ILE A 152 -4.28 5.33 -2.79
N GLU A 153 -3.84 5.52 -1.55
CA GLU A 153 -3.68 4.44 -0.58
C GLU A 153 -5.04 3.88 -0.17
N ARG A 154 -5.17 2.56 -0.23
CA ARG A 154 -6.43 1.89 0.09
C ARG A 154 -6.73 2.01 1.59
N GLY A 155 -7.95 2.41 1.91
CA GLY A 155 -8.43 2.53 3.29
C GLY A 155 -8.23 3.91 3.88
N SER A 156 -7.00 4.46 3.85
CA SER A 156 -6.72 5.81 4.37
C SER A 156 -7.22 6.92 3.45
N GLY A 157 -7.23 6.68 2.13
CA GLY A 157 -7.55 7.69 1.12
C GLY A 157 -6.45 8.74 0.91
N ILE A 158 -5.26 8.49 1.47
CA ILE A 158 -4.09 9.36 1.30
C ILE A 158 -3.64 9.32 -0.16
N LEU A 159 -3.46 10.51 -0.75
CA LEU A 159 -2.96 10.67 -2.10
C LEU A 159 -1.45 10.43 -2.14
N ALA A 160 -1.03 9.33 -2.77
CA ALA A 160 0.38 8.99 -2.93
C ALA A 160 1.03 9.77 -4.07
N ALA A 161 0.32 9.93 -5.19
CA ALA A 161 0.78 10.70 -6.35
C ALA A 161 -0.40 11.13 -7.22
N SER A 162 -0.19 12.19 -8.00
CA SER A 162 -1.22 12.69 -8.92
C SER A 162 -0.64 13.24 -10.21
N TYR A 163 -1.36 13.06 -11.29
CA TYR A 163 -1.15 13.77 -12.55
C TYR A 163 -2.45 14.50 -12.91
N SER A 164 -2.35 15.73 -13.40
CA SER A 164 -3.50 16.48 -13.92
C SER A 164 -3.07 17.34 -15.10
N LYS A 165 -3.90 17.40 -16.15
CA LYS A 165 -3.70 18.33 -17.28
C LYS A 165 -4.06 19.77 -16.91
N THR A 166 -5.04 19.94 -16.02
CA THR A 166 -5.52 21.24 -15.56
C THR A 166 -5.63 21.26 -14.03
N GLU A 167 -5.17 22.31 -13.37
CA GLU A 167 -5.32 22.50 -11.91
C GLU A 167 -6.71 23.04 -11.56
N THR A 168 -7.76 22.25 -11.80
CA THR A 168 -9.14 22.71 -11.56
C THR A 168 -9.73 22.19 -10.26
N ILE A 169 -9.19 21.11 -9.68
CA ILE A 169 -9.76 20.49 -8.47
C ILE A 169 -8.65 20.10 -7.49
N ASP A 170 -8.91 20.32 -6.20
CA ASP A 170 -8.06 19.87 -5.10
C ASP A 170 -7.94 18.33 -5.10
N LYS A 171 -6.72 17.86 -5.28
CA LYS A 171 -6.38 16.44 -5.46
C LYS A 171 -6.57 15.62 -4.18
N ASP A 172 -6.30 16.22 -3.03
CA ASP A 172 -6.42 15.56 -1.72
C ASP A 172 -7.91 15.46 -1.32
N MET A 173 -8.71 16.47 -1.68
CA MET A 173 -10.15 16.39 -1.51
C MET A 173 -10.79 15.30 -2.38
N ILE A 174 -10.41 15.21 -3.66
CA ILE A 174 -10.90 14.15 -4.55
C ILE A 174 -10.52 12.76 -4.03
N SER A 175 -9.28 12.57 -3.55
CA SER A 175 -8.85 11.25 -3.06
C SER A 175 -9.68 10.80 -1.85
N GLY A 176 -9.93 11.71 -0.90
CA GLY A 176 -10.81 11.44 0.24
C GLY A 176 -12.25 11.12 -0.18
N MET A 177 -12.80 11.91 -1.11
CA MET A 177 -14.15 11.68 -1.64
C MET A 177 -14.29 10.30 -2.32
N LEU A 178 -13.36 9.96 -3.22
CA LEU A 178 -13.39 8.68 -3.93
C LEU A 178 -13.25 7.50 -2.97
N THR A 179 -12.42 7.64 -1.93
CA THR A 179 -12.26 6.60 -0.89
C THR A 179 -13.57 6.40 -0.13
N ALA A 180 -14.22 7.49 0.26
CA ALA A 180 -15.50 7.43 0.97
C ALA A 180 -16.60 6.80 0.10
N ILE A 181 -16.76 7.24 -1.16
CA ILE A 181 -17.75 6.67 -2.08
C ILE A 181 -17.49 5.17 -2.27
N LYS A 182 -16.24 4.78 -2.55
CA LYS A 182 -15.85 3.39 -2.72
C LYS A 182 -16.18 2.56 -1.48
N GLY A 183 -15.84 3.07 -0.29
CA GLY A 183 -16.14 2.42 0.99
C GLY A 183 -17.64 2.23 1.20
N PHE A 184 -18.44 3.28 1.02
CA PHE A 184 -19.90 3.19 1.18
C PHE A 184 -20.54 2.22 0.21
N VAL A 185 -20.11 2.21 -1.06
CA VAL A 185 -20.63 1.27 -2.06
C VAL A 185 -20.26 -0.16 -1.66
N GLU A 186 -19.00 -0.43 -1.32
CA GLU A 186 -18.54 -1.78 -0.96
C GLU A 186 -19.24 -2.31 0.30
N ASP A 187 -19.45 -1.45 1.30
CA ASP A 187 -20.18 -1.76 2.52
C ASP A 187 -21.67 -2.05 2.24
N ALA A 188 -22.31 -1.23 1.39
CA ALA A 188 -23.74 -1.37 1.06
C ALA A 188 -24.05 -2.67 0.31
N PHE A 189 -23.15 -3.11 -0.58
CA PHE A 189 -23.35 -4.34 -1.35
C PHE A 189 -22.92 -5.60 -0.60
N GLY A 190 -22.19 -5.49 0.52
CA GLY A 190 -21.86 -6.62 1.41
C GLY A 190 -21.02 -7.75 0.79
N GLN A 191 -20.59 -7.60 -0.46
CA GLN A 191 -19.80 -8.58 -1.19
C GLN A 191 -18.33 -8.16 -1.16
N LYS A 192 -17.54 -8.81 -0.29
CA LYS A 192 -16.07 -8.59 -0.10
C LYS A 192 -15.20 -8.74 -1.36
N ASN A 193 -15.81 -8.98 -2.52
CA ASN A 193 -15.15 -9.50 -3.69
C ASN A 193 -15.67 -8.88 -4.99
N GLN A 194 -16.32 -7.72 -4.86
CA GLN A 194 -16.66 -6.77 -5.92
C GLN A 194 -16.07 -5.41 -5.51
N ASN A 195 -15.55 -4.65 -6.48
CA ASN A 195 -15.03 -3.31 -6.24
C ASN A 195 -15.82 -2.31 -7.08
N LEU A 196 -15.91 -1.07 -6.63
CA LEU A 196 -16.38 0.03 -7.47
C LEU A 196 -15.32 0.34 -8.54
N GLU A 197 -15.72 0.28 -9.82
CA GLU A 197 -14.79 0.39 -10.96
C GLU A 197 -15.05 1.58 -11.89
N LEU A 198 -16.28 2.11 -11.90
CA LEU A 198 -16.65 3.21 -12.77
C LEU A 198 -17.65 4.09 -12.05
N ILE A 199 -17.39 5.39 -12.05
CA ILE A 199 -18.32 6.43 -11.64
C ILE A 199 -18.54 7.34 -12.84
N GLU A 200 -19.80 7.50 -13.25
CA GLU A 200 -20.19 8.38 -14.35
C GLU A 200 -20.73 9.69 -13.76
N TYR A 201 -20.17 10.83 -14.18
CA TYR A 201 -20.58 12.16 -13.73
C TYR A 201 -20.64 13.13 -14.92
N GLU A 202 -21.85 13.36 -15.43
CA GLU A 202 -22.12 14.21 -16.60
C GLU A 202 -21.25 13.85 -17.82
N LEU A 203 -20.25 14.69 -18.12
CA LEU A 203 -19.34 14.53 -19.25
C LEU A 203 -18.02 13.84 -18.88
N TYR A 204 -17.89 13.40 -17.63
CA TYR A 204 -16.71 12.77 -17.08
C TYR A 204 -16.99 11.34 -16.62
N ASN A 205 -15.99 10.50 -16.77
CA ASN A 205 -15.94 9.13 -16.29
C ASN A 205 -14.75 8.99 -15.35
N ILE A 206 -14.95 8.42 -14.16
CA ILE A 206 -13.87 8.10 -13.22
C ILE A 206 -13.71 6.58 -13.20
N HIS A 207 -12.65 6.10 -13.84
CA HIS A 207 -12.28 4.69 -13.81
C HIS A 207 -11.45 4.38 -12.57
N LEU A 208 -11.87 3.39 -11.79
CA LEU A 208 -11.25 2.97 -10.54
C LEU A 208 -10.71 1.55 -10.69
N GLN A 209 -9.41 1.37 -10.48
CA GLN A 209 -8.77 0.06 -10.50
C GLN A 209 -8.10 -0.21 -9.15
N SER A 210 -8.61 -1.22 -8.43
CA SER A 210 -8.13 -1.59 -7.10
C SER A 210 -6.99 -2.61 -7.17
N PHE A 211 -5.96 -2.38 -6.35
CA PHE A 211 -4.86 -3.31 -6.08
C PHE A 211 -4.81 -3.63 -4.57
N VAL A 212 -3.74 -4.31 -4.12
CA VAL A 212 -3.62 -4.79 -2.73
C VAL A 212 -3.60 -3.63 -1.73
N SER A 213 -2.65 -2.70 -1.90
CA SER A 213 -2.42 -1.57 -0.97
C SER A 213 -2.83 -0.21 -1.53
N TYR A 214 -3.07 -0.13 -2.84
CA TYR A 214 -3.39 1.11 -3.55
C TYR A 214 -4.55 0.89 -4.50
N TYR A 215 -5.17 1.97 -4.95
CA TYR A 215 -6.02 1.97 -6.12
C TYR A 215 -5.71 3.20 -6.99
N VAL A 216 -5.92 3.05 -8.29
CA VAL A 216 -5.72 4.12 -9.26
C VAL A 216 -7.08 4.64 -9.70
N ALA A 217 -7.25 5.96 -9.68
CA ALA A 217 -8.42 6.64 -10.21
C ALA A 217 -8.01 7.46 -11.44
N VAL A 218 -8.66 7.23 -12.58
CA VAL A 218 -8.42 7.96 -13.83
C VAL A 218 -9.70 8.71 -14.21
N VAL A 219 -9.62 10.04 -14.22
CA VAL A 219 -10.70 10.93 -14.66
C VAL A 219 -10.57 11.17 -16.16
N ILE A 220 -11.64 10.91 -16.88
CA ILE A 220 -11.69 10.85 -18.34
C ILE A 220 -12.84 11.74 -18.82
N SER A 221 -12.56 12.64 -19.76
CA SER A 221 -13.58 13.41 -20.47
C SER A 221 -13.84 12.81 -21.86
N GLY A 222 -15.03 13.04 -22.42
CA GLY A 222 -15.39 12.60 -23.79
C GLY A 222 -15.97 11.19 -23.87
N ASP A 223 -15.95 10.58 -25.06
CA ASP A 223 -16.57 9.26 -25.32
C ASP A 223 -15.74 8.11 -24.72
N TYR A 224 -16.04 7.76 -23.47
CA TYR A 224 -15.44 6.62 -22.78
C TYR A 224 -16.06 5.27 -23.22
N ASN A 225 -15.82 4.91 -24.48
CA ASN A 225 -16.24 3.64 -25.05
C ASN A 225 -15.32 2.47 -24.64
N THR A 226 -15.70 1.26 -25.01
CA THR A 226 -14.99 0.05 -24.58
C THR A 226 -13.51 0.03 -25.00
N LYS A 227 -13.14 0.60 -26.16
CA LYS A 227 -11.73 0.69 -26.59
C LYS A 227 -10.91 1.65 -25.71
N ALA A 228 -11.50 2.79 -25.35
CA ALA A 228 -10.86 3.74 -24.45
C ALA A 228 -10.69 3.11 -23.06
N LYS A 229 -11.67 2.32 -22.62
CA LYS A 229 -11.60 1.55 -21.38
C LYS A 229 -10.46 0.54 -21.37
N ASP A 230 -10.29 -0.26 -22.43
CA ASP A 230 -9.20 -1.24 -22.51
C ASP A 230 -7.84 -0.53 -22.41
N LYS A 231 -7.63 0.52 -23.20
CA LYS A 231 -6.37 1.27 -23.18
C LYS A 231 -6.08 1.89 -21.82
N VAL A 232 -7.09 2.43 -21.14
CA VAL A 232 -6.91 2.97 -19.78
C VAL A 232 -6.52 1.87 -18.81
N GLN A 233 -7.12 0.69 -18.92
CA GLN A 233 -6.74 -0.45 -18.08
C GLN A 233 -5.30 -0.90 -18.36
N ASP A 234 -4.91 -1.03 -19.62
CA ASP A 234 -3.54 -1.37 -20.01
C ASP A 234 -2.53 -0.35 -19.46
N LEU A 235 -2.83 0.95 -19.60
CA LEU A 235 -1.99 2.02 -19.03
C LEU A 235 -1.86 1.94 -17.51
N ILE A 236 -2.95 1.62 -16.81
CA ILE A 236 -2.95 1.45 -15.36
C ILE A 236 -2.12 0.23 -14.97
N PHE A 237 -2.27 -0.91 -15.67
CA PHE A 237 -1.50 -2.12 -15.39
C PHE A 237 -0.02 -1.91 -15.65
N ASP A 238 0.35 -1.34 -16.80
CA ASP A 238 1.75 -1.03 -17.12
C ASP A 238 2.37 -0.09 -16.09
N PHE A 239 1.63 0.94 -15.66
CA PHE A 239 2.08 1.85 -14.60
C PHE A 239 2.26 1.11 -13.27
N TYR A 240 1.28 0.26 -12.89
CA TYR A 240 1.33 -0.44 -11.61
C TYR A 240 2.41 -1.52 -11.57
N ASP A 241 2.66 -2.21 -12.68
CA ASP A 241 3.74 -3.19 -12.81
C ASP A 241 5.12 -2.52 -12.75
N ASP A 242 5.30 -1.37 -13.41
CA ASP A 242 6.52 -0.58 -13.28
C ASP A 242 6.70 -0.04 -11.84
N PHE A 243 5.61 0.44 -11.24
CA PHE A 243 5.58 0.89 -9.84
C PHE A 243 5.96 -0.23 -8.87
N MET A 244 5.33 -1.41 -8.98
CA MET A 244 5.60 -2.55 -8.11
C MET A 244 6.97 -3.18 -8.38
N GLY A 245 7.37 -3.33 -9.64
CA GLY A 245 8.66 -3.87 -10.04
C GLY A 245 9.84 -3.06 -9.50
N LYS A 246 9.74 -1.72 -9.49
CA LYS A 246 10.73 -0.83 -8.87
C LYS A 246 10.69 -0.81 -7.34
N ASN A 247 9.57 -1.22 -6.74
CA ASN A 247 9.35 -1.20 -5.29
C ASN A 247 9.61 -2.54 -4.59
N LEU A 248 9.47 -3.67 -5.30
CA LEU A 248 9.76 -5.01 -4.79
C LEU A 248 11.18 -5.10 -4.20
N ASP A 249 12.17 -4.53 -4.90
CA ASP A 249 13.56 -4.51 -4.47
C ASP A 249 13.82 -3.58 -3.27
N LYS A 250 12.97 -2.57 -3.03
CA LYS A 250 13.10 -1.61 -1.91
C LYS A 250 12.36 -2.08 -0.66
N ILE A 251 11.17 -2.65 -0.83
CA ILE A 251 10.37 -3.26 0.24
C ILE A 251 11.14 -4.39 0.93
N PHE A 252 11.93 -5.16 0.18
CA PHE A 252 12.74 -6.26 0.72
C PHE A 252 14.16 -5.88 1.15
N LYS A 253 14.62 -4.63 0.92
CA LYS A 253 15.98 -4.15 1.30
C LYS A 253 16.00 -3.11 2.43
N SER A 254 14.88 -2.52 2.83
CA SER A 254 14.88 -1.47 3.88
C SER A 254 14.48 -2.03 5.24
N SER A 255 15.48 -2.41 6.02
CA SER A 255 15.29 -2.72 7.43
C SER A 255 15.42 -1.52 8.38
N ASP A 256 15.78 -0.33 7.90
CA ASP A 256 15.81 0.87 8.74
C ASP A 256 14.46 1.60 8.67
N GLU A 257 13.80 1.79 9.81
CA GLU A 257 12.57 2.59 9.94
C GLU A 257 12.75 4.06 9.47
N LYS A 258 13.99 4.56 9.39
CA LYS A 258 14.29 5.89 8.82
C LYS A 258 14.52 5.89 7.30
N SER A 259 14.50 4.72 6.68
CA SER A 259 14.74 4.49 5.26
C SER A 259 13.54 3.82 4.59
N LYS A 260 12.33 4.00 5.13
CA LYS A 260 11.10 3.93 4.34
C LYS A 260 11.13 5.12 3.37
N LYS A 261 12.05 5.10 2.40
CA LYS A 261 11.96 5.94 1.21
C LYS A 261 10.71 5.43 0.49
N MET A 262 9.54 5.95 0.92
CA MET A 262 8.46 6.24 0.00
C MET A 262 9.14 6.75 -1.26
N ILE A 263 8.81 6.17 -2.41
CA ILE A 263 9.20 6.80 -3.66
C ILE A 263 8.78 8.27 -3.50
N ASP A 264 9.77 9.16 -3.63
CA ASP A 264 9.53 10.58 -3.54
C ASP A 264 8.39 10.91 -4.50
N ARG A 265 7.37 11.61 -4.00
CA ARG A 265 6.13 11.88 -4.73
C ARG A 265 6.44 12.40 -6.13
N GLU A 266 7.48 13.21 -6.27
CA GLU A 266 7.97 13.72 -7.55
C GLU A 266 8.33 12.63 -8.58
N SER A 267 8.93 11.52 -8.17
CA SER A 267 9.29 10.43 -9.08
C SER A 267 8.05 9.67 -9.57
N LEU A 268 7.03 9.51 -8.72
CA LEU A 268 5.77 8.90 -9.11
C LEU A 268 4.98 9.82 -10.03
N GLU A 269 4.95 11.12 -9.73
CA GLU A 269 4.30 12.11 -10.57
C GLU A 269 4.97 12.20 -11.95
N LYS A 270 6.30 12.12 -12.04
CA LYS A 270 7.03 12.04 -13.32
C LYS A 270 6.64 10.80 -14.15
N GLU A 271 6.48 9.66 -13.49
CA GLU A 271 6.09 8.41 -14.15
C GLU A 271 4.63 8.44 -14.63
N LEU A 272 3.74 9.00 -13.82
CA LEU A 272 2.35 9.28 -14.22
C LEU A 272 2.30 10.24 -15.41
N VAL A 273 3.08 11.33 -15.40
CA VAL A 273 3.18 12.24 -16.55
C VAL A 273 3.65 11.48 -17.79
N LEU A 274 4.71 10.68 -17.71
CA LEU A 274 5.29 9.98 -18.86
C LEU A 274 4.29 8.99 -19.50
N LYS A 275 3.52 8.27 -18.68
CA LYS A 275 2.57 7.25 -19.15
C LYS A 275 1.24 7.85 -19.61
N PHE A 276 0.72 8.87 -18.92
CA PHE A 276 -0.65 9.33 -19.11
C PHE A 276 -0.78 10.66 -19.86
N SER A 277 0.26 11.50 -19.96
CA SER A 277 0.14 12.84 -20.58
C SER A 277 -0.13 12.83 -22.08
N ASN A 278 0.49 11.89 -22.80
CA ASN A 278 0.40 11.76 -24.27
C ASN A 278 -0.41 10.53 -24.70
N ALA A 279 -1.08 9.87 -23.76
CA ALA A 279 -1.88 8.70 -24.07
C ALA A 279 -3.12 9.09 -24.90
N SER A 280 -3.18 8.60 -26.14
CA SER A 280 -4.38 8.70 -26.97
C SER A 280 -5.28 7.50 -26.68
N ILE A 281 -6.36 7.74 -25.94
CA ILE A 281 -7.35 6.71 -25.57
C ILE A 281 -8.53 6.70 -26.53
#